data_AF-A0A4P2QAF6-F1
#
_entry.id   AF-A0A4P2QAF6-F1
#
_cell.length_a   1.000
_cell.length_b   1.000
_cell.length_c   1.000
_cell.angle_alpha   90.00
_cell.angle_beta   90.00
_cell.angle_gamma   90.00
#
_symmetry.space_group_name_H-M   'P 1'
#
loop_
_entity.id
_entity.type
_entity.pdbx_description
1 polymer ?
#
loop_
_entity_poly.entity_id
_entity_poly.type
_entity_poly.pdbx_seq_one_letter_code
_entity_poly.pdbx_strand_id
1 'polypeptide(L)'
;MRQGDERAAAPPAAPGGDAGPAPRVDLSGSDPREPPRASRREAALAAASVTAGTALAVSYAFHPERAGAIGMLAALTALYAVLAAVTVMWLRGRGELRAALRPRSGDLARGAFVAAALYGLAMAAQLVLAPRGSPREAWLLRLYLQLGDPSADARVFVGATVFVVAALEELVWRGLVMRALEGPLGRGSAWLLSSALFAAAHAPTLFLLGDPVAGPNPLLVAAGLGCSIVWGRVVHLYGRLPPAIFAHAFFSWAVVSFPIWRP
;
A
#
# COMPACT_ATOMS: atom_id res chain seq x y z
N MET A 1 -60.43 32.74 48.78
CA MET A 1 -59.31 33.66 48.50
C MET A 1 -58.18 32.84 47.90
N ARG A 2 -57.63 33.03 46.70
CA ARG A 2 -57.79 34.01 45.62
C ARG A 2 -57.58 33.22 44.30
N GLN A 3 -58.50 33.38 43.34
CA GLN A 3 -58.28 33.06 41.93
C GLN A 3 -57.25 34.05 41.36
N GLY A 4 -56.22 33.53 40.69
CA GLY A 4 -55.26 34.32 39.94
C GLY A 4 -55.41 34.03 38.45
N ASP A 5 -55.99 34.98 37.73
CA ASP A 5 -56.06 35.03 36.27
C ASP A 5 -54.67 35.36 35.70
N GLU A 6 -54.00 34.39 35.07
CA GLU A 6 -52.86 34.65 34.18
C GLU A 6 -53.35 34.70 32.73
N ARG A 7 -53.57 35.92 32.23
CA ARG A 7 -53.84 36.20 30.83
C ARG A 7 -52.57 35.96 30.00
N ALA A 8 -52.60 34.95 29.15
CA ALA A 8 -51.58 34.68 28.15
C ALA A 8 -51.50 35.84 27.14
N ALA A 9 -50.34 36.50 27.08
CA ALA A 9 -50.04 37.53 26.09
C ALA A 9 -49.79 36.89 24.72
N ALA A 10 -50.45 37.41 23.69
CA ALA A 10 -50.26 36.98 22.31
C ALA A 10 -48.85 37.32 21.81
N PRO A 11 -48.17 36.41 21.07
CA PRO A 11 -46.84 36.66 20.54
C PRO A 11 -46.84 37.76 19.47
N PRO A 12 -45.77 38.57 19.39
CA PRO A 12 -45.67 39.65 18.41
C PRO A 12 -45.60 39.11 16.98
N ALA A 13 -46.31 39.79 16.08
CA ALA A 13 -46.31 39.50 14.65
C ALA A 13 -44.92 39.66 14.05
N ALA A 14 -44.45 38.62 13.34
CA ALA A 14 -43.14 38.62 12.70
C ALA A 14 -43.10 39.65 11.55
N PRO A 15 -42.04 40.46 11.45
CA PRO A 15 -41.89 41.43 10.37
C PRO A 15 -41.69 40.69 9.04
N GLY A 16 -42.56 41.00 8.07
CA GLY A 16 -42.45 40.54 6.68
C GLY A 16 -41.20 41.12 6.02
N GLY A 17 -40.10 40.39 6.11
CA GLY A 17 -38.87 40.69 5.41
C GLY A 17 -38.96 40.23 3.96
N ASP A 18 -38.88 41.18 3.05
CA ASP A 18 -38.74 40.98 1.61
C ASP A 18 -37.42 40.24 1.34
N ALA A 19 -37.50 38.91 1.28
CA ALA A 19 -36.35 38.03 1.11
C ALA A 19 -35.88 38.11 -0.35
N GLY A 20 -35.02 39.09 -0.64
CA GLY A 20 -34.26 39.13 -1.89
C GLY A 20 -33.61 37.77 -2.17
N PRO A 21 -33.52 37.34 -3.44
CA PRO A 21 -33.06 36.01 -3.79
C PRO A 21 -31.68 35.78 -3.18
N ALA A 22 -31.60 34.77 -2.29
CA ALA A 22 -30.38 34.42 -1.61
C ALA A 22 -29.27 34.20 -2.66
N PRO A 23 -28.07 34.78 -2.47
CA PRO A 23 -26.96 34.59 -3.39
C PRO A 23 -26.76 33.09 -3.59
N ARG A 24 -26.88 32.62 -4.83
CA ARG A 24 -26.55 31.26 -5.20
C ARG A 24 -25.07 31.06 -4.89
N VAL A 25 -24.78 30.46 -3.75
CA VAL A 25 -23.44 29.94 -3.44
C VAL A 25 -23.21 28.86 -4.49
N ASP A 26 -22.32 29.15 -5.42
CA ASP A 26 -21.90 28.19 -6.44
C ASP A 26 -21.04 27.13 -5.74
N LEU A 27 -21.70 26.15 -5.12
CA LEU A 27 -21.09 25.03 -4.40
C LEU A 27 -20.28 24.10 -5.33
N SER A 28 -20.23 24.40 -6.63
CA SER A 28 -19.48 23.64 -7.62
C SER A 28 -18.04 24.13 -7.83
N GLY A 29 -17.67 25.27 -7.22
CA GLY A 29 -16.30 25.79 -7.28
C GLY A 29 -15.33 24.92 -6.48
N SER A 30 -14.84 23.83 -7.07
CA SER A 30 -13.70 23.08 -6.53
C SER A 30 -12.54 24.04 -6.27
N ASP A 31 -11.96 24.02 -5.06
CA ASP A 31 -10.78 24.82 -4.75
C ASP A 31 -9.73 24.57 -5.86
N PRO A 32 -9.28 25.61 -6.60
CA PRO A 32 -8.30 25.43 -7.67
C PRO A 32 -6.95 24.87 -7.18
N ARG A 33 -6.76 24.76 -5.87
CA ARG A 33 -5.60 24.11 -5.24
C ARG A 33 -5.78 22.60 -5.06
N GLU A 34 -7.00 22.07 -5.15
CA GLU A 34 -7.22 20.63 -5.10
C GLU A 34 -6.84 19.99 -6.44
N PRO A 35 -6.01 18.93 -6.44
CA PRO A 35 -5.66 18.26 -7.67
C PRO A 35 -6.89 17.58 -8.30
N PRO A 36 -6.95 17.51 -9.64
CA PRO A 36 -8.13 17.04 -10.37
C PRO A 36 -8.45 15.59 -9.99
N ARG A 37 -9.68 15.23 -9.63
CA ARG A 37 -9.97 13.82 -9.25
C ARG A 37 -9.88 12.89 -10.46
N ALA A 38 -9.27 11.72 -10.29
CA ALA A 38 -9.26 10.70 -11.35
C ALA A 38 -10.69 10.21 -11.62
N SER A 39 -11.01 9.99 -12.90
CA SER A 39 -12.29 9.39 -13.28
C SER A 39 -12.36 7.92 -12.85
N ARG A 40 -13.58 7.36 -12.72
CA ARG A 40 -13.79 5.93 -12.43
C ARG A 40 -13.06 5.02 -13.43
N ARG A 41 -13.08 5.39 -14.71
CA ARG A 41 -12.42 4.63 -15.79
C ARG A 41 -10.91 4.65 -15.65
N GLU A 42 -10.31 5.82 -15.44
CA GLU A 42 -8.86 5.94 -15.23
C GLU A 42 -8.40 5.17 -14.00
N ALA A 43 -9.13 5.28 -12.90
CA ALA A 43 -8.83 4.57 -11.66
C ALA A 43 -8.90 3.04 -11.84
N ALA A 44 -9.96 2.55 -12.49
CA ALA A 44 -10.11 1.13 -12.81
C ALA A 44 -9.01 0.62 -13.74
N LEU A 45 -8.67 1.38 -14.79
CA LEU A 45 -7.59 1.01 -15.71
C LEU A 45 -6.24 0.97 -15.01
N ALA A 46 -5.88 1.99 -14.24
CA ALA A 46 -4.62 2.03 -13.49
C ALA A 46 -4.52 0.86 -12.51
N ALA A 47 -5.57 0.63 -11.71
CA ALA A 47 -5.62 -0.47 -10.75
C ALA A 47 -5.53 -1.84 -11.42
N ALA A 48 -6.31 -2.08 -12.48
CA ALA A 48 -6.30 -3.36 -13.20
C ALA A 48 -4.97 -3.62 -13.91
N SER A 49 -4.41 -2.62 -14.61
CA SER A 49 -3.14 -2.76 -15.32
C SER A 49 -1.96 -3.00 -14.37
N VAL A 50 -1.86 -2.27 -13.26
CA VAL A 50 -0.80 -2.48 -12.27
C VAL A 50 -0.94 -3.86 -11.61
N THR A 51 -2.16 -4.26 -11.24
CA THR A 51 -2.42 -5.56 -10.61
C THR A 51 -2.08 -6.71 -11.56
N ALA A 52 -2.57 -6.66 -12.81
CA ALA A 52 -2.29 -7.69 -13.81
C ALA A 52 -0.81 -7.74 -14.19
N GLY A 53 -0.18 -6.59 -14.42
CA GLY A 53 1.25 -6.52 -14.72
C GLY A 53 2.12 -7.08 -13.59
N THR A 54 1.80 -6.72 -12.34
CA THR A 54 2.47 -7.26 -11.15
C THR A 54 2.25 -8.77 -11.05
N ALA A 55 1.02 -9.26 -11.22
CA ALA A 55 0.73 -10.69 -11.16
C ALA A 55 1.49 -11.50 -12.22
N LEU A 56 1.61 -10.98 -13.44
CA LEU A 56 2.41 -11.60 -14.50
C LEU A 56 3.90 -11.62 -14.14
N ALA A 57 4.45 -10.51 -13.67
CA ALA A 57 5.86 -10.45 -13.27
C ALA A 57 6.16 -11.33 -12.06
N VAL A 58 5.27 -11.37 -11.06
CA VAL A 58 5.35 -12.29 -9.92
C VAL A 58 5.27 -13.74 -10.38
N SER A 59 4.35 -14.07 -11.30
CA SER A 59 4.23 -15.43 -11.84
C SER A 59 5.51 -15.88 -12.56
N TYR A 60 6.11 -14.97 -13.32
CA TYR A 60 7.39 -15.22 -13.97
C TYR A 60 8.52 -15.35 -12.95
N ALA A 61 8.66 -14.38 -12.05
CA ALA A 61 9.76 -14.27 -11.10
C ALA A 61 9.77 -15.45 -10.11
N PHE A 62 8.61 -15.82 -9.57
CA PHE A 62 8.47 -16.86 -8.55
C PHE A 62 8.32 -18.28 -9.14
N HIS A 63 8.55 -18.46 -10.44
CA HIS A 63 8.59 -19.81 -11.01
C HIS A 63 9.74 -20.62 -10.39
N PRO A 64 9.53 -21.88 -9.96
CA PRO A 64 10.56 -22.66 -9.27
C PRO A 64 11.89 -22.79 -10.01
N GLU A 65 11.86 -22.88 -11.36
CA GLU A 65 13.06 -22.95 -12.21
C GLU A 65 13.92 -21.67 -12.18
N ARG A 66 13.40 -20.56 -11.64
CA ARG A 66 14.10 -19.28 -11.52
C ARG A 66 14.51 -18.95 -10.09
N ALA A 67 14.33 -19.87 -9.14
CA ALA A 67 14.75 -19.67 -7.76
C ALA A 67 16.25 -19.33 -7.71
N GLY A 68 16.59 -18.22 -7.05
CA GLY A 68 17.97 -17.71 -6.96
C GLY A 68 18.55 -17.11 -8.25
N ALA A 69 17.82 -17.09 -9.36
CA ALA A 69 18.31 -16.53 -10.62
C ALA A 69 18.22 -15.00 -10.62
N ILE A 70 19.25 -14.32 -11.16
CA ILE A 70 19.26 -12.85 -11.31
C ILE A 70 18.07 -12.36 -12.15
N GLY A 71 17.67 -13.15 -13.16
CA GLY A 71 16.53 -12.86 -14.03
C GLY A 71 15.21 -12.65 -13.28
N MET A 72 15.04 -13.29 -12.11
CA MET A 72 13.89 -13.09 -11.23
C MET A 72 13.80 -11.63 -10.77
N LEU A 73 14.85 -11.12 -10.12
CA LEU A 73 14.88 -9.76 -9.58
C LEU A 73 14.91 -8.73 -10.70
N ALA A 74 15.58 -9.03 -11.81
CA ALA A 74 15.62 -8.16 -12.99
C ALA A 74 14.21 -7.94 -13.57
N ALA A 75 13.37 -8.99 -13.66
CA ALA A 75 12.00 -8.87 -14.15
C ALA A 75 11.13 -7.97 -13.27
N LEU A 76 11.19 -8.15 -11.95
CA LEU A 76 10.47 -7.30 -10.99
C LEU A 76 10.96 -5.85 -11.04
N THR A 77 12.28 -5.67 -11.08
CA THR A 77 12.91 -4.33 -11.17
C THR A 77 12.50 -3.62 -12.45
N ALA A 78 12.53 -4.30 -13.60
CA ALA A 78 12.18 -3.70 -14.88
C ALA A 78 10.71 -3.26 -14.91
N LEU A 79 9.79 -4.11 -14.44
CA LEU A 79 8.38 -3.75 -14.34
C LEU A 79 8.19 -2.50 -13.45
N TYR A 80 8.71 -2.54 -12.23
CA TYR A 80 8.48 -1.47 -11.27
C TYR A 80 9.21 -0.18 -11.62
N ALA A 81 10.35 -0.23 -12.32
CA ALA A 81 11.00 0.96 -12.86
C ALA A 81 10.12 1.67 -13.90
N VAL A 82 9.52 0.91 -14.83
CA VAL A 82 8.61 1.47 -15.84
C VAL A 82 7.35 2.05 -15.18
N LEU A 83 6.71 1.31 -14.27
CA LEU A 83 5.51 1.78 -13.57
C LEU A 83 5.80 2.98 -12.65
N ALA A 84 6.98 3.02 -12.02
CA ALA A 84 7.41 4.17 -11.22
C ALA A 84 7.61 5.42 -12.09
N ALA A 85 8.21 5.29 -13.26
CA ALA A 85 8.35 6.39 -14.21
C ALA A 85 6.96 6.93 -14.63
N VAL A 86 6.03 6.03 -14.96
CA VAL A 86 4.62 6.39 -15.24
C VAL A 86 3.99 7.12 -14.05
N THR A 87 4.20 6.63 -12.83
CA THR A 87 3.67 7.24 -11.60
C THR A 87 4.25 8.65 -11.38
N VAL A 88 5.54 8.85 -11.59
CA VAL A 88 6.18 10.17 -11.47
C VAL A 88 5.63 11.14 -12.52
N MET A 89 5.47 10.70 -13.77
CA MET A 89 4.86 11.51 -14.83
C MET A 89 3.40 11.87 -14.50
N TRP A 90 2.63 10.91 -14.00
CA TRP A 90 1.24 11.11 -13.58
C TRP A 90 1.14 12.13 -12.43
N LEU A 91 1.95 11.98 -11.37
CA LEU A 91 2.00 12.92 -10.26
C LEU A 91 2.47 14.32 -10.69
N ARG A 92 3.40 14.40 -11.64
CA ARG A 92 3.89 15.67 -12.19
C ARG A 92 2.81 16.39 -13.00
N GLY A 93 2.09 15.68 -13.87
CA GLY A 93 1.01 16.24 -14.67
C GLY A 93 -0.14 16.80 -13.82
N ARG A 94 -0.27 16.32 -12.58
CA ARG A 94 -1.29 16.74 -11.61
C ARG A 94 -0.80 17.80 -10.61
N GLY A 95 0.46 18.22 -10.69
CA GLY A 95 1.07 19.14 -9.72
C GLY A 95 1.28 18.55 -8.31
N GLU A 96 1.09 17.24 -8.14
CA GLU A 96 1.15 16.57 -6.83
C GLU A 96 2.56 16.07 -6.46
N LEU A 97 3.46 15.93 -7.45
CA LEU A 97 4.77 15.27 -7.27
C LEU A 97 5.56 15.81 -6.06
N ARG A 98 5.65 17.14 -5.94
CA ARG A 98 6.40 17.78 -4.85
C ARG A 98 5.73 17.53 -3.49
N ALA A 99 4.40 17.61 -3.41
CA ALA A 99 3.69 17.35 -2.17
C ALA A 99 3.79 15.88 -1.75
N ALA A 100 3.75 14.96 -2.71
CA ALA A 100 3.81 13.52 -2.47
C ALA A 100 5.21 13.04 -2.05
N LEU A 101 6.28 13.58 -2.65
CA LEU A 101 7.65 13.06 -2.48
C LEU A 101 8.59 13.94 -1.65
N ARG A 102 8.19 15.16 -1.26
CA ARG A 102 9.07 16.02 -0.45
C ARG A 102 9.32 15.37 0.93
N PRO A 103 10.56 14.95 1.24
CA PRO A 103 10.87 14.40 2.55
C PRO A 103 10.74 15.49 3.62
N ARG A 104 10.34 15.09 4.83
CA ARG A 104 10.34 15.94 6.02
C ARG A 104 11.19 15.32 7.12
N SER A 105 11.61 16.15 8.07
CA SER A 105 12.33 15.69 9.25
C SER A 105 11.54 14.58 9.97
N GLY A 106 12.26 13.52 10.32
CA GLY A 106 11.70 12.34 10.99
C GLY A 106 10.97 11.34 10.08
N ASP A 107 10.84 11.55 8.77
CA ASP A 107 10.19 10.56 7.89
C ASP A 107 10.94 9.22 7.89
N LEU A 108 12.27 9.24 7.83
CA LEU A 108 13.09 8.04 7.91
C LEU A 108 12.96 7.34 9.28
N ALA A 109 12.98 8.10 10.37
CA ALA A 109 12.83 7.53 11.72
C ALA A 109 11.46 6.86 11.91
N ARG A 110 10.38 7.50 11.41
CA ARG A 110 9.03 6.92 11.41
C ARG A 110 8.97 5.67 10.54
N GLY A 111 9.55 5.71 9.35
CA GLY A 111 9.61 4.55 8.45
C GLY A 111 10.38 3.38 9.08
N ALA A 112 11.53 3.65 9.71
CA ALA A 112 12.32 2.65 10.43
C ALA A 112 11.52 2.01 11.57
N PHE A 113 10.80 2.82 12.35
CA PHE A 113 9.95 2.32 13.43
C PHE A 113 8.83 1.41 12.91
N VAL A 114 8.14 1.81 11.84
CA VAL A 114 7.10 0.99 11.20
C VAL A 114 7.69 -0.31 10.66
N ALA A 115 8.84 -0.25 10.00
CA ALA A 115 9.53 -1.43 9.48
C ALA A 115 9.93 -2.41 10.59
N ALA A 116 10.51 -1.91 11.69
CA ALA A 116 10.88 -2.72 12.84
C ALA A 116 9.66 -3.38 13.50
N ALA A 117 8.55 -2.65 13.64
CA ALA A 117 7.30 -3.20 14.16
C ALA A 117 6.73 -4.31 13.27
N LEU A 118 6.70 -4.09 11.95
CA LEU A 118 6.26 -5.11 10.98
C LEU A 118 7.18 -6.32 10.96
N TYR A 119 8.50 -6.11 11.06
CA TYR A 119 9.47 -7.20 11.16
C TYR A 119 9.22 -8.04 12.41
N GLY A 120 9.06 -7.42 13.58
CA GLY A 120 8.71 -8.13 14.83
C GLY A 120 7.38 -8.90 14.72
N LEU A 121 6.36 -8.31 14.06
CA LEU A 121 5.09 -8.99 13.80
C LEU A 121 5.27 -10.19 12.85
N ALA A 122 6.10 -10.06 11.81
CA ALA A 122 6.42 -11.18 10.92
C ALA A 122 7.12 -12.32 11.67
N MET A 123 8.04 -12.00 12.60
CA MET A 123 8.65 -12.99 13.49
C MET A 123 7.59 -13.73 14.33
N ALA A 124 6.68 -12.99 14.97
CA ALA A 124 5.63 -13.58 15.78
C ALA A 124 4.66 -14.44 14.93
N ALA A 125 4.28 -13.95 13.74
CA ALA A 125 3.42 -14.68 12.82
C ALA A 125 4.07 -15.98 12.34
N GLN A 126 5.39 -15.99 12.07
CA GLN A 126 6.12 -17.20 11.73
C GLN A 126 6.00 -18.27 12.83
N LEU A 127 6.15 -17.89 14.11
CA LEU A 127 6.07 -18.84 15.23
C LEU A 127 4.70 -19.55 15.30
N VAL A 128 3.65 -18.91 14.81
CA VAL A 128 2.28 -19.45 14.83
C VAL A 128 1.93 -20.18 13.53
N LEU A 129 2.28 -19.59 12.38
CA LEU A 129 1.86 -20.08 11.06
C LEU A 129 2.75 -21.21 10.53
N ALA A 130 4.05 -21.17 10.83
CA ALA A 130 5.02 -22.15 10.38
C ALA A 130 5.97 -22.56 11.53
N PRO A 131 5.45 -23.21 12.59
CA PRO A 131 6.29 -23.70 13.68
C PRO A 131 7.37 -24.66 13.18
N ARG A 132 8.54 -24.64 13.82
CA ARG A 132 9.65 -25.56 13.51
C ARG A 132 9.23 -27.01 13.66
N GLY A 133 9.63 -27.85 12.71
CA GLY A 133 9.27 -29.27 12.63
C GLY A 133 7.86 -29.54 12.10
N SER A 134 7.06 -28.51 11.79
CA SER A 134 5.78 -28.69 11.12
C SER A 134 5.94 -28.72 9.60
N PRO A 135 5.05 -29.37 8.84
CA PRO A 135 5.08 -29.30 7.37
C PRO A 135 5.09 -27.86 6.83
N ARG A 136 4.44 -26.92 7.54
CA ARG A 136 4.33 -25.51 7.14
C ARG A 136 5.65 -24.75 7.19
N GLU A 137 6.68 -25.29 7.86
CA GLU A 137 8.05 -24.75 7.78
C GLU A 137 8.55 -24.68 6.32
N ALA A 138 8.11 -25.61 5.46
CA ALA A 138 8.42 -25.61 4.04
C ALA A 138 7.95 -24.33 3.32
N TRP A 139 6.89 -23.67 3.80
CA TRP A 139 6.43 -22.40 3.23
C TRP A 139 7.47 -21.29 3.37
N LEU A 140 8.14 -21.20 4.52
CA LEU A 140 9.21 -20.23 4.76
C LEU A 140 10.47 -20.61 4.00
N LEU A 141 10.83 -21.90 4.01
CA LEU A 141 12.00 -22.38 3.28
C LEU A 141 11.91 -22.03 1.79
N ARG A 142 10.77 -22.31 1.13
CA ARG A 142 10.57 -22.01 -0.28
C ARG A 142 10.67 -20.52 -0.60
N LEU A 143 10.23 -19.66 0.31
CA LEU A 143 10.41 -18.21 0.17
C LEU A 143 11.89 -17.80 0.16
N TYR A 144 12.68 -18.32 1.10
CA TYR A 144 14.09 -17.99 1.15
C TYR A 144 14.89 -18.62 0.01
N LEU A 145 14.57 -19.85 -0.39
CA LEU A 145 15.18 -20.50 -1.56
C LEU A 145 14.94 -19.69 -2.85
N GLN A 146 13.79 -19.04 -2.97
CA GLN A 146 13.50 -18.19 -4.11
C GLN A 146 14.51 -17.03 -4.24
N LEU A 147 15.01 -16.52 -3.11
CA LEU A 147 15.99 -15.43 -3.07
C LEU A 147 17.45 -15.89 -3.26
N GLY A 148 17.69 -17.20 -3.35
CA GLY A 148 19.01 -17.81 -3.50
C GLY A 148 19.66 -18.23 -2.18
N ASP A 149 20.94 -18.56 -2.24
CA ASP A 149 21.70 -19.06 -1.09
C ASP A 149 21.81 -17.98 0.01
N PRO A 150 21.28 -18.24 1.22
CA PRO A 150 21.37 -17.31 2.34
C PRO A 150 22.81 -17.03 2.82
N SER A 151 23.77 -17.88 2.50
CA SER A 151 25.16 -17.77 2.93
C SER A 151 26.10 -17.14 1.90
N ALA A 152 25.61 -16.86 0.68
CA ALA A 152 26.45 -16.31 -0.38
C ALA A 152 26.90 -14.87 -0.10
N ASP A 153 28.15 -14.55 -0.42
CA ASP A 153 28.72 -13.20 -0.32
C ASP A 153 27.91 -12.16 -1.11
N ALA A 154 27.29 -12.58 -2.21
CA ALA A 154 26.46 -11.73 -3.06
C ALA A 154 25.11 -11.33 -2.42
N ARG A 155 24.76 -11.87 -1.24
CA ARG A 155 23.46 -11.62 -0.59
C ARG A 155 23.20 -10.14 -0.28
N VAL A 156 24.26 -9.36 -0.01
CA VAL A 156 24.13 -7.91 0.19
C VAL A 156 23.53 -7.22 -1.04
N PHE A 157 23.89 -7.67 -2.25
CA PHE A 157 23.34 -7.12 -3.51
C PHE A 157 21.89 -7.56 -3.75
N VAL A 158 21.53 -8.78 -3.34
CA VAL A 158 20.13 -9.24 -3.34
C VAL A 158 19.29 -8.37 -2.42
N GLY A 159 19.75 -8.15 -1.19
CA GLY A 159 19.08 -7.27 -0.22
C GLY A 159 18.94 -5.83 -0.74
N ALA A 160 19.99 -5.26 -1.32
CA ALA A 160 19.96 -3.93 -1.92
C ALA A 160 18.98 -3.84 -3.10
N THR A 161 18.93 -4.87 -3.95
CA THR A 161 17.98 -4.93 -5.07
C THR A 161 16.54 -5.00 -4.57
N VAL A 162 16.27 -5.84 -3.56
CA VAL A 162 14.94 -5.95 -2.93
C VAL A 162 14.53 -4.62 -2.27
N PHE A 163 15.46 -3.91 -1.62
CA PHE A 163 15.21 -2.57 -1.09
C PHE A 163 14.71 -1.62 -2.19
N VAL A 164 15.41 -1.59 -3.33
CA VAL A 164 15.04 -0.73 -4.47
C VAL A 164 13.68 -1.13 -5.05
N VAL A 165 13.45 -2.42 -5.29
CA VAL A 165 12.17 -2.92 -5.81
C VAL A 165 11.02 -2.53 -4.87
N ALA A 166 11.15 -2.75 -3.57
CA ALA A 166 10.14 -2.38 -2.57
C ALA A 166 9.88 -0.86 -2.51
N ALA A 167 10.91 -0.02 -2.71
CA ALA A 167 10.71 1.42 -2.80
C ALA A 167 9.92 1.83 -4.05
N LEU A 168 10.19 1.19 -5.20
CA LEU A 168 9.46 1.41 -6.44
C LEU A 168 8.01 0.89 -6.36
N GLU A 169 7.81 -0.28 -5.74
CA GLU A 169 6.50 -0.83 -5.43
C GLU A 169 5.65 0.18 -4.66
N GLU A 170 6.19 0.74 -3.58
CA GLU A 170 5.46 1.67 -2.75
C GLU A 170 5.10 2.96 -3.50
N LEU A 171 6.02 3.45 -4.34
CA LEU A 171 5.75 4.57 -5.23
C LEU A 171 4.57 4.27 -6.17
N VAL A 172 4.52 3.09 -6.79
CA VAL A 172 3.45 2.71 -7.72
C VAL A 172 2.12 2.50 -6.98
N TRP A 173 2.11 1.68 -5.94
CA TRP A 173 0.87 1.31 -5.27
C TRP A 173 0.23 2.49 -4.52
N ARG A 174 1.03 3.34 -3.84
CA ARG A 174 0.48 4.47 -3.08
C ARG A 174 0.51 5.77 -3.85
N GLY A 175 1.44 5.94 -4.78
CA GLY A 175 1.53 7.13 -5.63
C GLY A 175 0.60 7.09 -6.83
N LEU A 176 0.26 5.90 -7.36
CA LEU A 176 -0.65 5.76 -8.49
C LEU A 176 -1.95 5.06 -8.11
N VAL A 177 -1.92 3.77 -7.75
CA VAL A 177 -3.14 2.95 -7.61
C VAL A 177 -4.07 3.50 -6.52
N MET A 178 -3.57 3.65 -5.29
CA MET A 178 -4.37 4.18 -4.18
C MET A 178 -4.92 5.58 -4.48
N ARG A 179 -4.08 6.52 -4.94
CA ARG A 179 -4.48 7.89 -5.26
C ARG A 179 -5.49 7.97 -6.40
N ALA A 180 -5.35 7.15 -7.44
CA ALA A 180 -6.33 7.09 -8.52
C ALA A 180 -7.69 6.59 -8.01
N LEU A 181 -7.69 5.59 -7.10
CA LEU A 181 -8.91 5.09 -6.47
C LEU A 181 -9.56 6.08 -5.48
N GLU A 182 -8.80 7.00 -4.88
CA GLU A 182 -9.34 7.99 -3.93
C GLU A 182 -10.38 8.93 -4.56
N GLY A 183 -10.21 9.27 -5.85
CA GLY A 183 -11.15 10.12 -6.59
C GLY A 183 -12.59 9.55 -6.62
N PRO A 184 -12.79 8.34 -7.16
CA PRO A 184 -14.13 7.74 -7.28
C PRO A 184 -14.66 7.02 -6.04
N LEU A 185 -13.79 6.52 -5.14
CA LEU A 185 -14.19 5.68 -4.01
C LEU A 185 -14.04 6.36 -2.64
N GLY A 186 -13.36 7.51 -2.59
CA GLY A 186 -12.98 8.15 -1.35
C GLY A 186 -11.78 7.46 -0.66
N ARG A 187 -11.26 8.13 0.36
CA ARG A 187 -9.98 7.79 0.99
C ARG A 187 -9.96 6.38 1.61
N GLY A 188 -10.94 6.04 2.44
CA GLY A 188 -10.98 4.76 3.16
C GLY A 188 -11.07 3.55 2.23
N SER A 189 -12.04 3.55 1.31
CA SER A 189 -12.24 2.45 0.37
C SER A 189 -11.08 2.31 -0.61
N ALA A 190 -10.47 3.40 -1.07
CA ALA A 190 -9.29 3.36 -1.92
C ALA A 190 -8.09 2.68 -1.24
N TRP A 191 -7.87 2.96 0.05
CA TRP A 191 -6.81 2.33 0.83
C TRP A 191 -7.00 0.82 1.01
N LEU A 192 -8.21 0.41 1.40
CA LEU A 192 -8.51 -1.01 1.60
C LEU A 192 -8.48 -1.77 0.26
N LEU A 193 -9.10 -1.22 -0.79
CA LEU A 193 -9.11 -1.83 -2.11
C LEU A 193 -7.70 -1.91 -2.70
N SER A 194 -6.90 -0.84 -2.63
CA SER A 194 -5.51 -0.88 -3.10
C SER A 194 -4.69 -1.92 -2.36
N SER A 195 -4.97 -2.16 -1.07
CA SER A 195 -4.27 -3.19 -0.29
C SER A 195 -4.71 -4.61 -0.65
N ALA A 196 -6.00 -4.81 -0.90
CA ALA A 196 -6.51 -6.06 -1.42
C ALA A 196 -5.95 -6.38 -2.81
N LEU A 197 -5.86 -5.38 -3.70
CA LEU A 197 -5.28 -5.53 -5.03
C LEU A 197 -3.78 -5.83 -4.99
N PHE A 198 -3.02 -5.20 -4.08
CA PHE A 198 -1.61 -5.54 -3.85
C PHE A 198 -1.44 -7.02 -3.47
N ALA A 199 -2.25 -7.50 -2.52
CA ALA A 199 -2.23 -8.90 -2.11
C ALA A 199 -2.66 -9.85 -3.25
N ALA A 200 -3.71 -9.47 -3.99
CA ALA A 200 -4.20 -10.25 -5.15
C ALA A 200 -3.14 -10.35 -6.25
N ALA A 201 -2.34 -9.31 -6.48
CA ALA A 201 -1.23 -9.36 -7.42
C ALA A 201 -0.16 -10.40 -7.04
N HIS A 202 -0.09 -10.80 -5.77
CA HIS A 202 0.80 -11.85 -5.28
C HIS A 202 0.14 -13.23 -5.20
N ALA A 203 -1.15 -13.36 -5.54
CA ALA A 203 -1.85 -14.65 -5.51
C ALA A 203 -1.15 -15.81 -6.26
N PRO A 204 -0.41 -15.60 -7.37
CA PRO A 204 0.34 -16.69 -8.01
C PRO A 204 1.33 -17.40 -7.07
N THR A 205 1.91 -16.68 -6.09
CA THR A 205 2.87 -17.29 -5.16
C THR A 205 2.24 -18.35 -4.26
N LEU A 206 0.91 -18.34 -4.08
CA LEU A 206 0.19 -19.39 -3.33
C LEU A 206 0.50 -20.77 -3.89
N PHE A 207 0.55 -20.88 -5.22
CA PHE A 207 0.72 -22.14 -5.91
C PHE A 207 2.18 -22.37 -6.30
N LEU A 208 2.86 -21.33 -6.79
CA LEU A 208 4.26 -21.43 -7.22
C LEU A 208 5.23 -21.75 -6.07
N LEU A 209 4.92 -21.27 -4.86
CA LEU A 209 5.69 -21.57 -3.65
C LEU A 209 5.01 -22.61 -2.75
N GLY A 210 3.97 -23.29 -3.26
CA GLY A 210 3.29 -24.36 -2.54
C GLY A 210 4.20 -25.55 -2.29
N ASP A 211 3.80 -26.38 -1.33
CA ASP A 211 4.50 -27.61 -0.99
C ASP A 211 3.56 -28.82 -1.10
N PRO A 212 4.02 -29.99 -1.61
CA PRO A 212 3.17 -31.18 -1.73
C PRO A 212 2.53 -31.65 -0.41
N VAL A 213 3.21 -31.41 0.72
CA VAL A 213 2.72 -31.84 2.05
C VAL A 213 1.99 -30.69 2.74
N ALA A 214 2.54 -29.47 2.69
CA ALA A 214 1.93 -28.33 3.39
C ALA A 214 0.80 -27.63 2.62
N GLY A 215 0.65 -27.91 1.32
CA GLY A 215 -0.33 -27.27 0.44
C GLY A 215 0.09 -25.88 -0.05
N PRO A 216 -0.86 -25.06 -0.53
CA PRO A 216 -0.60 -23.70 -0.99
C PRO A 216 0.08 -22.83 0.08
N ASN A 217 0.95 -21.92 -0.33
CA ASN A 217 1.76 -21.08 0.56
C ASN A 217 1.15 -19.67 0.71
N PRO A 218 0.41 -19.38 1.80
CA PRO A 218 -0.31 -18.12 1.97
C PRO A 218 0.58 -16.93 2.36
N LEU A 219 1.86 -17.17 2.67
CA LEU A 219 2.66 -16.23 3.46
C LEU A 219 2.85 -14.88 2.76
N LEU A 220 3.24 -14.84 1.48
CA LEU A 220 3.41 -13.56 0.77
C LEU A 220 2.11 -12.82 0.53
N VAL A 221 1.00 -13.53 0.29
CA VAL A 221 -0.31 -12.88 0.10
C VAL A 221 -0.80 -12.28 1.42
N ALA A 222 -0.69 -13.04 2.51
CA ALA A 222 -1.08 -12.58 3.84
C ALA A 222 -0.20 -11.43 4.34
N ALA A 223 1.12 -11.57 4.20
CA ALA A 223 2.08 -10.52 4.54
C ALA A 223 1.86 -9.27 3.66
N GLY A 224 1.66 -9.46 2.36
CA GLY A 224 1.37 -8.40 1.41
C GLY A 224 0.11 -7.62 1.79
N LEU A 225 -0.98 -8.30 2.16
CA LEU A 225 -2.21 -7.65 2.62
C LEU A 225 -1.98 -6.86 3.92
N GLY A 226 -1.43 -7.52 4.95
CA GLY A 226 -1.23 -6.92 6.27
C GLY A 226 -0.28 -5.72 6.24
N CYS A 227 0.87 -5.88 5.60
CA CYS A 227 1.83 -4.79 5.43
C CYS A 227 1.23 -3.67 4.57
N SER A 228 0.48 -4.02 3.53
CA SER A 228 -0.10 -3.02 2.63
C SER A 228 -1.11 -2.11 3.33
N ILE A 229 -1.92 -2.68 4.21
CA ILE A 229 -2.84 -1.94 5.08
C ILE A 229 -2.05 -0.93 5.93
N VAL A 230 -0.97 -1.36 6.57
CA VAL A 230 -0.14 -0.50 7.43
C VAL A 230 0.51 0.63 6.63
N TRP A 231 1.15 0.34 5.49
CA TRP A 231 1.81 1.38 4.69
C TRP A 231 0.82 2.37 4.08
N GLY A 232 -0.34 1.90 3.61
CA GLY A 232 -1.42 2.80 3.16
C GLY A 232 -1.91 3.73 4.27
N ARG A 233 -2.03 3.22 5.51
CA ARG A 233 -2.36 4.04 6.68
C ARG A 233 -1.28 5.09 6.96
N VAL A 234 0.00 4.73 6.87
CA VAL A 234 1.12 5.68 7.00
C VAL A 234 0.99 6.83 6.00
N VAL A 235 0.69 6.52 4.73
CA VAL A 235 0.49 7.57 3.70
C VAL A 235 -0.70 8.48 4.03
N HIS A 236 -1.82 7.92 4.51
CA HIS A 236 -2.97 8.74 4.93
C HIS A 236 -2.69 9.63 6.13
N LEU A 237 -1.93 9.13 7.12
CA LEU A 237 -1.60 9.88 8.33
C LEU A 237 -0.66 11.07 8.01
N TYR A 238 0.30 10.89 7.11
CA TYR A 238 1.32 11.90 6.83
C TYR A 238 1.08 12.70 5.55
N GLY A 239 0.16 12.27 4.70
CA GLY A 239 -0.16 12.88 3.40
C GLY A 239 0.95 12.79 2.35
N ARG A 240 1.97 11.95 2.57
CA ARG A 240 3.17 11.84 1.73
C ARG A 240 3.75 10.42 1.72
N LEU A 241 4.52 10.11 0.69
CA LEU A 241 5.05 8.77 0.42
C LEU A 241 6.37 8.40 1.14
N PRO A 242 7.34 9.31 1.36
CA PRO A 242 8.66 8.94 1.90
C PRO A 242 8.67 8.04 3.15
N PRO A 243 7.85 8.26 4.20
CA PRO A 243 7.87 7.38 5.36
C PRO A 243 7.41 5.95 5.03
N ALA A 244 6.44 5.79 4.14
CA ALA A 244 5.95 4.48 3.71
C ALA A 244 6.94 3.80 2.75
N ILE A 245 7.53 4.55 1.80
CA ILE A 245 8.58 4.05 0.88
C ILE A 245 9.73 3.47 1.69
N PHE A 246 10.23 4.24 2.67
CA PHE A 246 11.32 3.78 3.51
C PHE A 246 10.91 2.60 4.40
N ALA A 247 9.70 2.62 4.98
CA ALA A 247 9.21 1.52 5.81
C ALA A 247 9.17 0.19 5.02
N HIS A 248 8.60 0.20 3.82
CA HIS A 248 8.52 -0.98 2.97
C HIS A 248 9.92 -1.45 2.55
N ALA A 249 10.72 -0.55 1.98
CA ALA A 249 12.07 -0.89 1.51
C ALA A 249 12.96 -1.47 2.62
N PHE A 250 12.93 -0.83 3.79
CA PHE A 250 13.74 -1.26 4.94
C PHE A 250 13.22 -2.58 5.54
N PHE A 251 11.89 -2.78 5.61
CA PHE A 251 11.31 -4.05 6.05
C PHE A 251 11.72 -5.20 5.12
N SER A 252 11.55 -5.04 3.80
CA SER A 252 11.88 -6.08 2.82
C SER A 252 13.38 -6.39 2.82
N TRP A 253 14.23 -5.37 2.88
CA TRP A 253 15.68 -5.55 3.07
C TRP A 253 16.02 -6.31 4.36
N ALA A 254 15.35 -6.00 5.47
CA ALA A 254 15.59 -6.65 6.75
C ALA A 254 15.20 -8.14 6.72
N VAL A 255 14.06 -8.48 6.11
CA VAL A 255 13.65 -9.89 5.91
C VAL A 255 14.69 -10.65 5.08
N VAL A 256 15.24 -10.01 4.04
CA VAL A 256 16.27 -10.63 3.21
C VAL A 256 17.62 -10.74 3.92
N SER A 257 18.04 -9.73 4.68
CA SER A 257 19.40 -9.67 5.28
C SER A 257 19.47 -10.38 6.64
N PHE A 258 18.37 -10.38 7.37
CA PHE A 258 18.19 -11.04 8.65
C PHE A 258 17.04 -12.04 8.49
N PRO A 259 17.30 -13.20 7.87
CA PRO A 259 16.23 -14.16 7.65
C PRO A 259 15.65 -14.62 8.98
N ILE A 260 14.32 -14.54 9.06
CA ILE A 260 13.53 -14.92 10.24
C ILE A 260 13.61 -16.44 10.48
N TRP A 261 13.88 -17.20 9.41
CA TRP A 261 14.16 -18.62 9.47
C TRP A 261 15.64 -18.90 9.23
N ARG A 262 16.20 -19.83 10.01
CA ARG A 262 17.54 -20.39 9.81
C ARG A 262 17.42 -21.91 9.92
N PRO A 263 18.13 -22.67 9.07
CA PRO A 263 18.22 -24.12 9.18
C PRO A 263 18.85 -24.55 10.51
#